data_AF-A0A916RRG3-F1
#
_entry.id   AF-A0A916RRG3-F1
#
_cell.length_a   1.000
_cell.length_b   1.000
_cell.length_c   1.000
_cell.angle_alpha   90.00
_cell.angle_beta   90.00
_cell.angle_gamma   90.00
#
_symmetry.space_group_name_H-M   'P 1'
#
loop_
_entity.id
_entity.type
_entity.pdbx_description
1 polymer ?
#
loop_
_entity_poly.entity_id
_entity_poly.type
_entity_poly.pdbx_seq_one_letter_code
_entity_poly.pdbx_strand_id
1 'polypeptide(L)'
;MAADATLTFEELYASFSALGLQFSDKVKTLEGKTARIEGFMAPPLKAESNFFVLTQIPMALCPFCSSDADWPDNIMVVYLKSRQTFTDPNELIVVKGTLEKGSWTDPDTGFVSQLRLRDATFGRA
;
A
#
# COMPACT_ATOMS: atom_id res chain seq x y z
N MET A 1 -14.34 6.56 20.72
CA MET A 1 -14.39 6.52 19.24
C MET A 1 -12.95 6.63 18.78
N ALA A 2 -12.32 5.54 18.34
CA ALA A 2 -10.94 5.61 17.86
C ALA A 2 -10.97 6.35 16.52
N ALA A 3 -10.44 7.56 16.50
CA ALA A 3 -10.22 8.27 15.25
C ALA A 3 -9.21 7.45 14.44
N ASP A 4 -9.62 6.95 13.27
CA ASP A 4 -8.71 6.27 12.37
C ASP A 4 -7.60 7.25 11.99
N ALA A 5 -6.34 6.84 12.17
CA ALA A 5 -5.22 7.73 11.90
C ALA A 5 -5.05 7.90 10.38
N THR A 6 -5.15 9.13 9.90
CA THR A 6 -4.84 9.46 8.50
C THR A 6 -3.33 9.44 8.28
N LEU A 7 -2.90 8.77 7.22
CA LEU A 7 -1.52 8.59 6.80
C LEU A 7 -1.42 8.95 5.31
N THR A 8 -0.45 9.78 4.93
CA THR A 8 -0.18 10.12 3.53
C THR A 8 1.08 9.44 3.01
N PHE A 9 1.28 9.43 1.68
CA PHE A 9 2.48 8.86 1.05
C PHE A 9 3.78 9.53 1.54
N GLU A 10 3.76 10.84 1.73
CA GLU A 10 4.89 11.62 2.27
C GLU A 10 5.23 11.23 3.72
N GLU A 11 4.28 10.65 4.44
CA GLU A 11 4.44 10.21 5.83
C GLU A 11 4.80 8.72 5.94
N LEU A 12 5.02 7.99 4.84
CA LEU A 12 5.36 6.57 4.90
C LEU A 12 6.82 6.34 5.29
N TYR A 13 7.71 7.09 4.65
CA TYR A 13 9.16 6.94 4.81
C TYR A 13 9.78 8.25 5.27
N ALA A 14 10.62 8.18 6.29
CA ALA A 14 11.42 9.32 6.72
C ALA A 14 12.63 9.54 5.79
N SER A 15 13.15 8.46 5.19
CA SER A 15 14.28 8.53 4.27
C SER A 15 14.34 7.28 3.38
N PHE A 16 14.73 7.47 2.13
CA PHE A 16 15.03 6.42 1.16
C PHE A 16 16.43 6.68 0.61
N SER A 17 17.34 5.72 0.77
CA SER A 17 18.70 5.83 0.25
C SER A 17 19.18 4.47 -0.25
N ALA A 18 20.31 4.45 -0.96
CA ALA A 18 20.97 3.22 -1.37
C ALA A 18 21.32 2.29 -0.19
N LEU A 19 21.32 2.79 1.04
CA LEU A 19 21.55 2.03 2.27
C LEU A 19 20.28 1.38 2.84
N GLY A 20 19.09 1.72 2.31
CA GLY A 20 17.82 1.13 2.70
C GLY A 20 16.68 2.14 2.88
N LEU A 21 15.48 1.60 3.10
CA LEU A 21 14.25 2.32 3.42
C LEU A 21 14.14 2.53 4.94
N GLN A 22 13.90 3.77 5.38
CA GLN A 22 13.55 4.07 6.77
C GLN A 22 12.09 4.49 6.88
N PHE A 23 11.29 3.71 7.61
CA PHE A 23 9.92 4.05 7.96
C PHE A 23 9.86 5.32 8.82
N SER A 24 8.85 6.14 8.59
CA SER A 24 8.59 7.31 9.43
C SER A 24 8.20 6.90 10.85
N ASP A 25 8.38 7.82 11.80
CA ASP A 25 7.95 7.56 13.18
C ASP A 25 6.41 7.43 13.29
N LYS A 26 5.67 8.03 12.35
CA LYS A 26 4.22 7.84 12.25
C LYS A 26 3.87 6.41 11.87
N VAL A 27 4.52 5.84 10.85
CA VAL A 27 4.33 4.43 10.48
C VAL A 27 4.68 3.49 11.63
N LYS A 28 5.81 3.73 12.33
CA LYS A 28 6.19 2.94 13.51
C LYS A 28 5.16 3.02 14.63
N THR A 29 4.55 4.19 14.83
CA THR A 29 3.52 4.42 15.87
C THR A 29 2.15 3.82 15.51
N LEU A 30 1.87 3.73 14.21
CA LEU A 30 0.65 3.18 13.64
C LEU A 30 0.76 1.69 13.29
N GLU A 31 1.94 1.09 13.41
CA GLU A 31 2.13 -0.36 13.25
C GLU A 31 1.15 -1.13 14.16
N GLY A 32 0.43 -2.09 13.56
CA GLY A 32 -0.60 -2.88 14.24
C GLY A 32 -1.91 -2.13 14.52
N LYS A 33 -2.03 -0.86 14.10
CA LYS A 33 -3.25 -0.05 14.24
C LYS A 33 -3.92 0.19 12.90
N THR A 34 -5.19 0.57 12.97
CA THR A 34 -5.94 0.94 11.79
C THR A 34 -5.55 2.33 11.30
N ALA A 35 -5.09 2.41 10.06
CA ALA A 35 -4.74 3.65 9.37
C ALA A 35 -5.60 3.83 8.11
N ARG A 36 -5.77 5.09 7.70
CA ARG A 36 -6.42 5.48 6.45
C ARG A 36 -5.41 6.17 5.54
N ILE A 37 -5.39 5.79 4.27
CA ILE A 37 -4.54 6.39 3.26
C ILE A 37 -5.32 6.62 1.97
N GLU A 38 -5.06 7.74 1.32
CA GLU A 38 -5.69 8.13 0.06
C GLU A 38 -4.70 7.93 -1.08
N GLY A 39 -5.15 7.34 -2.18
CA GLY A 39 -4.30 7.11 -3.34
C GLY A 39 -5.06 6.52 -4.52
N PHE A 40 -4.31 6.09 -5.52
CA PHE A 40 -4.83 5.49 -6.73
C PHE A 40 -4.57 4.00 -6.72
N MET A 41 -5.56 3.23 -7.18
CA MET A 41 -5.43 1.80 -7.32
C MET A 41 -4.56 1.49 -8.55
N ALA A 42 -3.38 0.91 -8.35
CA ALA A 42 -2.60 0.40 -9.46
C ALA A 42 -3.33 -0.79 -10.11
N PRO A 43 -3.24 -0.93 -11.45
CA PRO A 43 -3.89 -2.03 -12.15
C PRO A 43 -3.42 -3.39 -11.57
N PRO A 44 -4.36 -4.30 -11.25
CA PRO A 44 -4.03 -5.53 -10.54
C PRO A 44 -3.13 -6.44 -11.39
N LEU A 45 -2.10 -7.01 -10.77
CA LEU A 45 -1.18 -7.97 -11.42
C LEU A 45 -1.91 -9.25 -11.87
N LYS A 46 -2.93 -9.65 -11.10
CA LYS A 46 -3.82 -10.78 -11.41
C LYS A 46 -5.26 -10.36 -11.13
N ALA A 47 -6.16 -10.64 -12.06
CA ALA A 47 -7.59 -10.30 -11.95
C ALA A 47 -8.28 -10.93 -10.71
N GLU A 48 -7.72 -12.01 -10.17
CA GLU A 48 -8.27 -12.75 -9.02
C GLU A 48 -7.55 -12.48 -7.70
N SER A 49 -6.61 -11.54 -7.68
CA SER A 49 -5.82 -11.27 -6.48
C SER A 49 -6.65 -10.53 -5.43
N ASN A 50 -6.54 -10.94 -4.17
CA ASN A 50 -7.17 -10.22 -3.05
C ASN A 50 -6.33 -9.03 -2.57
N PHE A 51 -5.32 -8.63 -3.33
CA PHE A 51 -4.47 -7.50 -3.03
C PHE A 51 -4.25 -6.62 -4.25
N PHE A 52 -3.94 -5.35 -4.00
CA PHE A 52 -3.52 -4.39 -5.02
C PHE A 52 -2.44 -3.47 -4.44
N VAL A 53 -1.78 -2.71 -5.31
CA VAL A 53 -0.81 -1.69 -4.89
C VAL A 53 -1.51 -0.34 -4.95
N LEU A 54 -1.46 0.42 -3.87
CA LEU A 54 -1.91 1.80 -3.80
C LEU A 54 -0.72 2.72 -4.11
N THR A 55 -0.91 3.66 -5.02
CA THR A 55 0.11 4.61 -5.47
C THR A 55 -0.33 6.05 -5.19
N GLN A 56 0.63 6.97 -5.00
CA GLN A 56 0.33 8.40 -4.84
C GLN A 56 -0.23 9.04 -6.12
N ILE A 57 0.18 8.54 -7.28
CA ILE A 57 -0.22 9.05 -8.60
C ILE A 57 -0.82 7.93 -9.45
N PRO A 58 -1.76 8.23 -10.37
CA PRO A 58 -2.29 7.23 -11.27
C PRO A 58 -1.19 6.74 -12.21
N MET A 59 -0.99 5.42 -12.26
CA MET A 59 0.01 4.78 -13.12
C MET A 59 -0.69 3.82 -14.09
N ALA A 60 -0.42 3.98 -15.39
CA ALA A 60 -1.05 3.17 -16.43
C ALA A 60 -0.41 1.78 -16.62
N LEU A 61 0.84 1.60 -16.15
CA LEU A 61 1.62 0.37 -16.27
C LEU A 61 2.28 0.10 -14.92
N CYS A 62 2.35 -1.17 -14.50
CA CYS A 62 3.01 -1.58 -13.28
C CYS A 62 4.53 -1.72 -13.53
N PRO A 63 5.37 -0.75 -13.11
CA PRO A 63 6.82 -0.89 -13.27
C PRO A 63 7.43 -1.85 -12.24
N PHE A 64 6.64 -2.33 -11.28
CA PHE A 64 7.12 -3.03 -10.09
C PHE A 64 7.30 -4.55 -10.29
N CYS A 65 7.18 -5.02 -11.52
CA CYS A 65 7.19 -6.44 -11.87
C CYS A 65 8.58 -7.09 -11.82
N SER A 66 9.62 -6.50 -11.21
CA SER A 66 10.99 -7.00 -11.45
C SER A 66 12.05 -7.07 -10.34
N SER A 67 11.98 -6.40 -9.18
CA SER A 67 12.95 -6.68 -8.07
C SER A 67 12.69 -5.87 -6.80
N ASP A 68 13.07 -6.43 -5.64
CA ASP A 68 13.15 -5.76 -4.32
C ASP A 68 13.96 -4.46 -4.30
N ALA A 69 14.93 -4.33 -5.21
CA ALA A 69 15.89 -3.23 -5.23
C ALA A 69 15.28 -1.88 -5.62
N ASP A 70 14.10 -1.88 -6.26
CA ASP A 70 13.41 -0.70 -6.77
C ASP A 70 12.06 -0.49 -6.06
N TRP A 71 11.97 -0.74 -4.75
CA TRP A 71 10.79 -0.37 -3.98
C TRP A 71 10.70 1.17 -3.86
N PRO A 72 9.72 1.83 -4.50
CA PRO A 72 9.61 3.28 -4.40
C PRO A 72 8.98 3.69 -3.07
N ASP A 73 9.27 4.90 -2.63
CA ASP A 73 8.77 5.51 -1.40
C ASP A 73 7.29 5.90 -1.46
N ASN A 74 6.68 5.86 -2.64
CA ASN A 74 5.32 6.33 -2.90
C ASN A 74 4.30 5.22 -3.22
N ILE A 75 4.56 3.98 -2.74
CA ILE A 75 3.63 2.85 -2.88
C ILE A 75 3.34 2.12 -1.57
N MET A 76 2.18 1.48 -1.51
CA MET A 76 1.76 0.64 -0.39
C MET A 76 0.97 -0.56 -0.88
N VAL A 77 1.26 -1.75 -0.37
CA VAL A 77 0.44 -2.94 -0.70
C VAL A 77 -0.80 -2.98 0.17
N VAL A 78 -1.94 -3.32 -0.43
CA VAL A 78 -3.22 -3.39 0.26
C VAL A 78 -3.79 -4.79 0.09
N TYR A 79 -3.87 -5.54 1.19
CA TYR A 79 -4.57 -6.81 1.27
C TYR A 79 -6.00 -6.58 1.72
N LEU A 80 -6.94 -6.88 0.84
CA LEU A 80 -8.36 -6.72 1.11
C LEU A 80 -8.87 -7.82 2.02
N LYS A 81 -9.72 -7.44 2.97
CA LYS A 81 -10.44 -8.41 3.81
C LYS A 81 -11.38 -9.31 3.00
N SER A 82 -11.92 -8.79 1.90
CA SER A 82 -12.86 -9.50 1.01
C SER A 82 -12.73 -8.97 -0.41
N ARG A 83 -13.00 -9.82 -1.41
CA ARG A 83 -13.03 -9.39 -2.82
C ARG A 83 -14.05 -8.26 -2.98
N GLN A 84 -13.57 -7.12 -3.44
CA GLN A 84 -14.39 -5.95 -3.78
C GLN A 84 -14.22 -5.67 -5.26
N THR A 85 -15.22 -5.06 -5.88
CA THR A 85 -15.14 -4.64 -7.28
C THR A 85 -14.04 -3.61 -7.44
N PHE A 86 -13.00 -3.94 -8.22
CA PHE A 86 -11.94 -2.99 -8.55
C PHE A 86 -12.54 -1.77 -9.23
N THR A 87 -12.10 -0.58 -8.82
CA THR A 87 -12.53 0.69 -9.41
C THR A 87 -11.59 1.11 -10.54
N ASP A 88 -11.95 2.18 -11.25
CA ASP A 88 -11.09 2.76 -12.27
C ASP A 88 -9.73 3.17 -11.66
N PRO A 89 -8.59 2.84 -12.29
CA PRO A 89 -7.26 3.19 -11.77
C PRO A 89 -6.99 4.72 -11.71
N ASN A 90 -7.85 5.51 -12.36
CA ASN A 90 -7.81 6.97 -12.33
C ASN A 90 -8.70 7.56 -11.22
N GLU A 91 -9.37 6.73 -10.42
CA GLU A 91 -10.23 7.16 -9.34
C GLU A 91 -9.44 7.21 -8.02
N LEU A 92 -9.54 8.34 -7.32
CA LEU A 92 -8.96 8.49 -5.99
C LEU A 92 -9.80 7.67 -4.99
N ILE A 93 -9.13 6.77 -4.27
CA ILE A 93 -9.74 5.91 -3.26
C ILE A 93 -9.13 6.16 -1.89
N VAL A 94 -9.96 6.02 -0.85
CA VAL A 94 -9.52 5.95 0.54
C VAL A 94 -9.46 4.47 0.93
N VAL A 95 -8.29 4.01 1.36
CA VAL A 95 -8.08 2.67 1.90
C VAL A 95 -7.94 2.75 3.41
N LYS A 96 -8.67 1.90 4.11
CA LYS A 96 -8.60 1.72 5.56
C LYS A 96 -8.23 0.29 5.88
N GLY A 97 -7.14 0.08 6.63
CA GLY A 97 -6.71 -1.25 7.05
C GLY A 97 -5.73 -1.20 8.22
N THR A 98 -5.27 -2.36 8.67
CA THR A 98 -4.26 -2.47 9.73
C THR A 98 -2.87 -2.32 9.12
N LEU A 99 -2.10 -1.34 9.59
CA LEU A 99 -0.77 -1.05 9.05
C LEU A 99 0.25 -2.09 9.55
N GLU A 100 0.98 -2.68 8.61
CA GLU A 100 2.01 -3.69 8.86
C GLU A 100 3.28 -3.34 8.07
N LYS A 101 4.39 -3.15 8.77
CA LYS A 101 5.70 -2.90 8.16
C LYS A 101 6.58 -4.15 8.21
N GLY A 102 7.59 -4.16 7.34
CA GLY A 102 8.60 -5.22 7.26
C GLY A 102 8.51 -6.00 5.94
N SER A 103 9.61 -6.61 5.55
CA SER A 103 9.70 -7.39 4.32
C SER A 103 8.74 -8.58 4.34
N TRP A 104 7.87 -8.66 3.32
CA TRP A 104 6.96 -9.77 3.10
C TRP A 104 6.86 -10.08 1.62
N THR A 105 7.15 -11.34 1.27
CA THR A 105 7.00 -11.85 -0.09
C THR A 105 5.62 -12.46 -0.24
N ASP A 106 4.85 -11.95 -1.19
CA ASP A 106 3.56 -12.51 -1.57
C ASP A 106 3.76 -13.90 -2.22
N PRO A 107 3.12 -14.96 -1.68
CA PRO A 107 3.34 -16.33 -2.19
C PRO A 107 2.73 -16.57 -3.57
N ASP A 108 1.71 -15.81 -3.96
CA ASP A 108 0.97 -16.00 -5.21
C ASP A 108 1.62 -15.31 -6.40
N THR A 109 2.36 -14.22 -6.15
CA THR A 109 2.98 -13.39 -7.18
C THR A 109 4.49 -13.29 -7.05
N GLY A 110 5.06 -13.67 -5.90
CA GLY A 110 6.46 -13.41 -5.57
C GLY A 110 6.76 -11.94 -5.29
N PHE A 111 5.74 -11.08 -5.21
CA PHE A 111 5.92 -9.65 -5.01
C PHE A 111 6.38 -9.35 -3.59
N VAL A 112 7.52 -8.68 -3.43
CA VAL A 112 8.02 -8.31 -2.11
C VAL A 112 7.54 -6.94 -1.71
N SER A 113 7.04 -6.84 -0.49
CA SER A 113 6.47 -5.63 0.09
C SER A 113 7.14 -5.25 1.40
N GLN A 114 7.46 -3.96 1.56
CA GLN A 114 8.04 -3.43 2.79
C GLN A 114 6.97 -2.82 3.71
N LEU A 115 5.87 -2.34 3.13
CA LEU A 115 4.75 -1.74 3.86
C LEU A 115 3.43 -2.21 3.26
N ARG A 116 2.51 -2.63 4.12
CA ARG A 116 1.21 -3.14 3.70
C ARG A 116 0.08 -2.80 4.66
N LEU A 117 -1.14 -2.78 4.14
CA LEU A 117 -2.37 -2.77 4.91
C LEU A 117 -3.01 -4.16 4.86
N ARG A 118 -3.26 -4.74 6.04
CA ARG A 118 -4.00 -5.99 6.20
C ARG A 118 -5.46 -5.73 6.53
N ASP A 119 -6.31 -6.70 6.19
CA ASP A 119 -7.77 -6.65 6.41
C ASP A 119 -8.39 -5.33 5.94
N ALA A 120 -7.88 -4.82 4.82
CA ALA A 120 -8.22 -3.50 4.36
C ALA A 120 -9.57 -3.51 3.63
N THR A 121 -10.18 -2.33 3.63
CA THR A 121 -11.36 -1.98 2.84
C THR A 121 -11.07 -0.67 2.13
N PHE A 122 -11.53 -0.48 0.90
CA PHE A 122 -11.39 0.78 0.20
C PHE A 122 -12.76 1.28 -0.23
N GLY A 123 -12.88 2.59 -0.39
CA GLY A 123 -14.04 3.26 -0.94
C GLY A 123 -13.62 4.49 -1.73
N ARG A 124 -14.57 5.09 -2.43
CA ARG A 124 -14.38 6.41 -3.06
C ARG A 124 -14.01 7.44 -1.98
N ALA A 125 -13.01 8.26 -2.29
CA ALA A 125 -12.64 9.42 -1.50
C ALA A 125 -13.75 10.49 -1.52
#